data_AF-A0A1V6QHV2-F1
#
_entry.id   AF-A0A1V6QHV2-F1
#
_cell.length_a   1.000
_cell.length_b   1.000
_cell.length_c   1.000
_cell.angle_alpha   90.00
_cell.angle_beta   90.00
_cell.angle_gamma   90.00
#
_symmetry.space_group_name_H-M   'P 1'
#
loop_
_entity.id
_entity.type
_entity.pdbx_description
1 polymer ?
#
loop_
_entity_poly.entity_id
_entity_poly.type
_entity_poly.pdbx_seq_one_letter_code
_entity_poly.pdbx_strand_id
1 'polypeptide(L)'
;MSTSAVQSLYRRSLKLALDWAVHRQVWRGQAVYIRSLFEANKDVRDPRQQQVLLRETEKLLENWKHPDPYRAPTAPGGNKWERNLPARILPYAQPPGAH
;
A
#
# COMPACT_ATOMS: atom_id res chain seq x y z
N MET A 1 -9.11 17.65 9.14
CA MET A 1 -8.27 16.80 8.27
C MET A 1 -9.04 15.54 7.87
N SER A 2 -8.77 14.99 6.69
CA SER A 2 -9.40 13.74 6.24
C SER A 2 -8.83 12.55 7.02
N THR A 3 -9.68 11.85 7.79
CA THR A 3 -9.35 10.60 8.48
C THR A 3 -8.77 9.55 7.54
N SER A 4 -9.13 9.62 6.25
CA SER A 4 -8.61 8.76 5.18
C SER A 4 -7.08 8.86 5.01
N ALA A 5 -6.50 10.07 5.14
CA ALA A 5 -5.05 10.25 4.97
C ALA A 5 -4.25 9.56 6.09
N VAL A 6 -4.68 9.73 7.34
CA VAL A 6 -4.07 9.08 8.51
C VAL A 6 -4.21 7.56 8.43
N GLN A 7 -5.39 7.07 8.06
CA GLN A 7 -5.63 5.62 7.90
C GLN A 7 -4.78 5.03 6.77
N SER A 8 -4.65 5.73 5.65
CA SER A 8 -3.79 5.31 4.53
C SER A 8 -2.33 5.23 4.96
N LEU A 9 -1.84 6.26 5.66
CA LEU A 9 -0.49 6.32 6.18
C LEU A 9 -0.23 5.18 7.17
N TYR A 10 -1.13 4.94 8.12
CA TYR A 10 -1.04 3.84 9.08
C TYR A 10 -0.97 2.47 8.39
N ARG A 11 -1.84 2.20 7.40
CA ARG A 11 -1.81 0.95 6.62
C ARG A 11 -0.47 0.77 5.89
N ARG A 12 0.07 1.85 5.32
CA ARG A 12 1.38 1.82 4.65
C ARG A 12 2.52 1.57 5.63
N SER A 13 2.50 2.18 6.82
CA SER A 13 3.50 1.93 7.87
C SER A 13 3.53 0.46 8.29
N LEU A 14 2.35 -0.15 8.52
CA LEU A 14 2.26 -1.57 8.88
C LEU A 14 2.73 -2.49 7.74
N LYS A 15 2.40 -2.15 6.49
CA LYS A 15 2.82 -2.91 5.31
C LYS A 15 4.34 -2.83 5.12
N LEU A 16 4.92 -1.64 5.25
CA LEU A 16 6.36 -1.43 5.15
C LEU A 16 7.12 -2.23 6.22
N ALA A 17 6.64 -2.19 7.46
CA ALA A 17 7.22 -2.99 8.54
C ALA A 17 7.12 -4.50 8.25
N LEU A 18 6.05 -4.95 7.59
CA LEU A 18 5.91 -6.34 7.17
C LEU A 18 6.87 -6.71 6.04
N ASP A 19 7.15 -5.78 5.12
CA ASP A 19 8.06 -6.02 4.00
C ASP A 19 9.49 -6.30 4.47
N TRP A 20 9.91 -5.69 5.58
CA TRP A 20 11.20 -6.00 6.22
C TRP A 20 11.15 -7.22 7.14
N ALA A 21 10.03 -7.46 7.82
CA ALA A 21 9.92 -8.52 8.82
C ALA A 21 9.45 -9.85 8.22
N VAL A 22 10.41 -10.72 7.87
CA VAL A 22 10.15 -12.07 7.33
C VAL A 22 9.26 -12.91 8.25
N HIS A 23 9.47 -12.83 9.58
CA HIS A 23 8.73 -13.62 10.56
C HIS A 23 7.59 -12.85 11.24
N ARG A 24 6.41 -13.47 11.34
CA ARG A 24 5.20 -12.86 11.93
C ARG A 24 5.33 -12.51 13.41
N GLN A 25 6.10 -13.27 14.19
CA GLN A 25 6.35 -13.01 15.61
C GLN A 25 7.04 -11.64 15.79
N VAL A 26 8.08 -11.39 14.98
CA VAL A 26 8.83 -10.13 14.98
C VAL A 26 7.95 -8.98 14.50
N TRP A 27 7.22 -9.17 13.40
CA TRP A 27 6.33 -8.15 12.86
C TRP A 27 5.25 -7.72 13.84
N ARG A 28 4.68 -8.64 14.64
CA ARG A 28 3.63 -8.30 15.62
C ARG A 28 4.11 -7.29 16.67
N GLY A 29 5.33 -7.45 17.18
CA GLY A 29 5.92 -6.47 18.11
C GLY A 29 6.05 -5.08 17.46
N GLN A 30 6.55 -5.03 16.23
CA GLN A 30 6.66 -3.79 15.46
C GLN A 30 5.29 -3.15 15.18
N ALA A 31 4.28 -3.95 14.83
CA ALA A 31 2.93 -3.46 14.56
C ALA A 31 2.27 -2.81 15.79
N VAL A 32 2.46 -3.41 16.98
CA VAL A 32 1.98 -2.83 18.25
C VAL A 32 2.70 -1.52 18.54
N TYR A 33 4.01 -1.47 18.34
CA TYR A 33 4.79 -0.23 18.52
C TYR A 33 4.36 0.88 17.55
N ILE A 34 4.16 0.57 16.26
CA ILE A 34 3.63 1.53 15.29
C ILE A 34 2.26 2.03 15.74
N ARG A 35 1.38 1.15 16.23
CA ARG A 35 0.07 1.57 16.76
C ARG A 35 0.21 2.54 17.93
N SER A 36 1.12 2.29 18.88
CA SER A 36 1.29 3.19 20.02
C SER A 36 1.74 4.58 19.61
N LEU A 37 2.57 4.70 18.56
CA LEU A 37 2.98 6.01 18.02
C LEU A 37 1.79 6.81 17.45
N PHE A 38 0.90 6.15 16.73
CA PHE A 38 -0.32 6.79 16.19
C PHE A 38 -1.31 7.15 17.31
N GLU A 39 -1.50 6.27 18.29
CA GLU A 39 -2.38 6.54 19.45
C GLU A 39 -1.88 7.72 20.28
N ALA A 40 -0.57 7.85 20.49
CA ALA A 40 0.02 8.96 21.24
C ALA A 40 -0.28 10.34 20.61
N ASN A 41 -0.53 10.40 19.31
CA ASN A 41 -0.77 11.63 18.56
C ASN A 41 -2.24 11.81 18.14
N LYS A 42 -3.16 10.93 18.57
CA LYS A 42 -4.55 10.93 18.09
C LYS A 42 -5.35 12.18 18.47
N ASP A 43 -4.98 12.82 19.60
CA ASP A 43 -5.70 13.95 20.17
C ASP A 43 -5.15 15.31 19.74
N VAL A 44 -4.12 15.34 18.89
CA VAL A 44 -3.60 16.58 18.30
C VAL A 44 -4.70 17.20 17.43
N ARG A 45 -5.18 18.39 17.81
CA ARG A 45 -6.28 19.09 17.09
C ARG A 45 -5.79 20.21 16.17
N ASP A 46 -4.61 20.78 16.43
CA ASP A 46 -4.06 21.85 15.59
C ASP A 46 -3.74 21.32 14.18
N PRO A 47 -4.39 21.86 13.12
CA PRO A 47 -4.15 21.42 11.75
C PRO A 47 -2.70 21.59 11.30
N ARG A 48 -1.97 22.59 11.81
CA ARG A 48 -0.55 22.81 11.44
C ARG A 48 0.32 21.70 11.99
N GLN A 49 0.15 21.37 13.27
CA GLN A 49 0.86 20.26 13.91
C GLN A 49 0.54 18.92 13.22
N GLN A 50 -0.73 18.68 12.88
CA GLN A 50 -1.11 17.47 12.13
C GLN A 50 -0.38 17.36 10.78
N GLN A 51 -0.25 18.46 10.04
CA GLN A 51 0.49 18.46 8.77
C GLN A 51 1.97 18.14 8.95
N VAL A 52 2.60 18.70 10.00
CA VAL A 52 4.00 18.42 10.32
C VAL A 52 4.19 16.93 10.61
N LEU A 53 3.37 16.35 11.49
CA LEU A 53 3.44 14.93 11.85
C LEU A 53 3.26 14.01 10.63
N LEU A 54 2.30 14.33 9.76
CA LEU A 54 2.09 13.57 8.52
C LEU A 54 3.30 13.65 7.60
N ARG A 55 3.86 14.85 7.41
CA ARG A 55 5.03 15.07 6.54
C ARG A 55 6.26 14.34 7.07
N GLU A 56 6.50 14.39 8.37
CA GLU A 56 7.61 13.69 9.02
C GLU A 56 7.47 12.18 8.86
N THR A 57 6.26 11.65 9.07
CA THR A 57 5.99 10.23 8.91
C THR A 57 6.14 9.78 7.44
N GLU A 58 5.69 10.58 6.47
CA GLU A 58 5.92 10.30 5.04
C GLU A 58 7.42 10.25 4.72
N LYS A 59 8.20 11.19 5.25
CA LYS A 59 9.66 11.20 5.08
C LYS A 59 10.30 9.93 5.65
N LEU A 60 9.85 9.48 6.82
CA LEU A 60 10.32 8.22 7.41
C LEU A 60 9.98 7.02 6.53
N LEU A 61 8.75 6.94 6.02
CA LEU A 61 8.32 5.83 5.15
C LEU A 61 9.12 5.77 3.85
N GLU A 62 9.43 6.92 3.24
CA GLU A 62 10.24 6.95 2.02
C GLU A 62 11.70 6.55 2.30
N ASN A 63 12.28 7.02 3.41
CA ASN A 63 13.65 6.66 3.78
C ASN A 63 13.84 5.16 4.05
N TRP A 64 12.83 4.52 4.65
CA TRP A 64 12.88 3.11 5.04
C TRP A 64 12.22 2.16 4.02
N LYS A 65 11.91 2.66 2.83
CA LYS A 65 11.23 1.89 1.79
C LYS A 65 12.03 0.65 1.41
N HIS A 66 11.37 -0.51 1.45
CA HIS A 66 12.00 -1.76 1.02
C HIS A 66 12.24 -1.73 -0.51
N PRO A 67 13.42 -2.13 -1.02
CA PRO A 67 13.73 -2.07 -2.45
C PRO A 67 12.84 -2.99 -3.29
N ASP A 68 12.45 -4.15 -2.75
CA ASP A 68 11.55 -5.12 -3.38
C ASP A 68 10.37 -5.51 -2.46
N PRO A 69 9.34 -4.67 -2.33
CA PRO A 69 8.27 -4.91 -1.37
C PRO A 69 7.36 -6.07 -1.79
N TYR A 70 6.80 -6.82 -0.83
CA TYR A 70 5.88 -7.91 -1.15
C TYR A 70 4.64 -7.41 -1.88
N ARG A 71 4.34 -8.01 -3.03
CA ARG A 71 3.12 -7.78 -3.81
C ARG A 71 2.31 -9.07 -3.88
N ALA A 72 1.00 -8.96 -3.66
CA ALA A 72 0.11 -10.10 -3.82
C ALA A 72 0.17 -10.60 -5.29
N PRO A 73 0.17 -11.91 -5.55
CA PRO A 73 0.34 -12.47 -6.89
C PRO A 73 -0.55 -11.84 -7.96
N THR A 74 -1.81 -11.59 -7.65
CA THR A 74 -2.82 -11.07 -8.58
C THR A 74 -3.01 -9.55 -8.51
N ALA A 75 -2.24 -8.83 -7.69
CA ALA A 75 -2.27 -7.38 -7.67
C ALA A 75 -1.38 -6.80 -8.77
N PRO A 76 -1.57 -5.53 -9.17
CA PRO A 76 -0.65 -4.87 -10.10
C PRO A 76 0.82 -4.99 -9.68
N GLY A 77 1.66 -5.50 -10.59
CA GLY A 77 3.07 -5.79 -10.34
C GLY A 77 3.35 -7.09 -9.56
N GLY A 78 2.34 -7.91 -9.30
CA GLY A 78 2.50 -9.27 -8.80
C GLY A 78 2.82 -10.27 -9.91
N ASN A 79 3.38 -11.43 -9.55
CA ASN A 79 3.83 -12.45 -10.51
C ASN A 79 2.72 -13.15 -11.32
N LYS A 80 1.46 -13.03 -10.91
CA LYS A 80 0.26 -13.57 -11.57
C LYS A 80 -0.63 -12.45 -12.12
N TRP A 81 -0.15 -11.21 -12.13
CA TRP A 81 -0.86 -10.09 -12.73
C TRP A 81 -1.07 -10.33 -14.22
N GLU A 82 -2.29 -10.12 -14.71
CA GLU A 82 -2.68 -10.24 -16.13
C GLU A 82 -2.34 -11.58 -16.83
N ARG A 83 -1.96 -12.62 -16.07
CA ARG A 83 -1.58 -13.92 -16.63
C ARG A 83 -2.71 -14.59 -17.42
N ASN A 84 -3.96 -14.38 -17.01
CA ASN A 84 -5.17 -14.97 -17.61
C ASN A 84 -6.25 -13.89 -17.81
N LEU A 85 -5.98 -12.86 -18.62
CA LEU A 85 -7.01 -11.89 -18.98
C LEU A 85 -8.11 -12.54 -19.85
N PRO A 86 -9.39 -12.19 -19.64
CA PRO A 86 -10.44 -12.63 -20.54
C PRO A 86 -10.15 -12.11 -21.95
N ALA A 87 -10.29 -12.99 -22.95
CA ALA A 87 -10.11 -12.61 -24.34
C ALA A 87 -11.09 -11.49 -24.72
N ARG A 88 -10.62 -10.55 -25.54
CA ARG A 88 -11.50 -9.53 -26.11
C ARG A 88 -12.52 -10.21 -27.03
N ILE A 89 -13.79 -9.85 -26.88
CA ILE A 89 -14.83 -10.27 -27.82
C ILE A 89 -14.60 -9.47 -29.11
N LEU A 90 -14.09 -10.14 -30.14
CA LEU A 90 -13.92 -9.57 -31.48
C LEU A 90 -15.16 -9.87 -32.33
N PRO A 91 -15.54 -8.97 -33.26
CA PRO A 91 -16.50 -9.34 -34.30
C PRO A 91 -15.91 -10.48 -35.14
N TYR A 92 -16.77 -11.37 -35.64
CA TYR A 92 -16.34 -12.41 -36.56
C TYR A 92 -15.65 -11.78 -37.78
N ALA A 93 -14.54 -12.38 -38.22
CA ALA A 93 -13.89 -11.98 -39.47
C ALA A 93 -14.91 -12.09 -40.61
N GLN A 94 -15.01 -11.07 -41.46
CA GLN A 94 -15.81 -11.20 -42.67
C GLN A 94 -15.25 -12.32 -43.53
N PRO A 95 -16.12 -13.14 -44.15
CA PRO A 95 -15.66 -14.19 -45.06
C PRO A 95 -14.86 -13.56 -46.20
N PRO A 96 -13.78 -14.20 -46.67
CA PRO A 96 -13.01 -13.71 -47.80
C PRO A 96 -13.92 -13.60 -49.04
N GLY A 97 -14.04 -12.40 -49.61
CA GLY A 97 -14.80 -12.15 -50.84
C GLY A 97 -16.04 -11.26 -50.73
N ALA A 98 -16.35 -10.69 -49.56
CA ALA A 98 -17.35 -9.62 -49.46
C ALA A 98 -16.70 -8.26 -49.81
N HIS A 99 -16.64 -7.94 -51.10
CA HIS A 99 -16.38 -6.60 -51.64
C HIS A 99 -17.61 -6.10 -52.36
#